data_AF-A0A1H8XL81-F1
#
_entry.id   AF-A0A1H8XL81-F1
#
_cell.length_a   1.000
_cell.length_b   1.000
_cell.length_c   1.000
_cell.angle_alpha   90.00
_cell.angle_beta   90.00
_cell.angle_gamma   90.00
#
_symmetry.space_group_name_H-M   'P 1'
#
loop_
_entity.id
_entity.type
_entity.pdbx_description
1 polymer ?
#
loop_
_entity_poly.entity_id
_entity_poly.type
_entity_poly.pdbx_seq_one_letter_code
_entity_poly.pdbx_strand_id
1 'polypeptide(L)'
;MKWKIGRLLFLSGILVMLYFFPVQTAAAMGNDGLIDVQVQIHIEKPDYFWQYPFGGKKLDNLLISGMGKSYTVYDGSAGDTFTFAVPKGYTLRLGVTFPDSVNYNKTIYFSKRNVAEKDHFLVITLKAPEYQDVLFQAPDFDEKTVQ
;
A
#
# COMPACT_ATOMS: atom_id res chain seq x y z
N MET A 1 -2.53 -16.23 -67.73
CA MET A 1 -3.01 -16.81 -66.45
C MET A 1 -1.88 -17.23 -65.48
N LYS A 2 -0.69 -17.66 -65.96
CA LYS A 2 0.43 -18.15 -65.13
C LYS A 2 1.14 -17.10 -64.25
N TRP A 3 1.02 -15.80 -64.54
CA TRP A 3 1.74 -14.73 -63.83
C TRP A 3 1.14 -14.35 -62.46
N LYS A 4 -0.16 -14.61 -62.24
CA LYS A 4 -0.84 -14.31 -60.98
C LYS A 4 -0.53 -15.32 -59.87
N ILE A 5 -0.25 -16.57 -60.24
CA ILE A 5 0.06 -17.67 -59.30
C ILE A 5 1.45 -17.47 -58.67
N GLY A 6 2.43 -16.97 -59.43
CA GLY A 6 3.77 -16.70 -58.91
C GLY A 6 3.78 -15.60 -57.84
N ARG A 7 2.95 -14.55 -58.00
CA ARG A 7 2.78 -13.51 -56.97
C ARG A 7 2.10 -14.03 -55.72
N LEU A 8 1.12 -14.93 -55.87
CA LEU A 8 0.41 -15.55 -54.75
C LEU A 8 1.35 -16.44 -53.93
N LEU A 9 2.19 -17.25 -54.59
CA LEU A 9 3.17 -18.12 -53.93
C LEU A 9 4.29 -17.33 -53.23
N PHE A 10 4.70 -16.19 -53.81
CA PHE A 10 5.67 -15.29 -53.20
C PHE A 10 5.12 -14.61 -51.94
N LEU A 11 3.86 -14.12 -51.99
CA LEU A 11 3.17 -13.53 -50.84
C LEU A 11 2.92 -14.54 -49.72
N SER A 12 2.55 -15.78 -50.05
CA SER A 12 2.42 -16.84 -49.04
C SER A 12 3.76 -17.21 -48.40
N GLY A 13 4.86 -17.18 -49.17
CA GLY A 13 6.20 -17.44 -48.65
C GLY A 13 6.65 -16.41 -47.61
N ILE A 14 6.39 -15.13 -47.86
CA ILE A 14 6.70 -14.04 -46.92
C ILE A 14 5.86 -14.17 -45.64
N LEU A 15 4.58 -14.54 -45.76
CA LEU A 15 3.69 -14.70 -44.61
C LEU A 15 4.12 -15.85 -43.69
N VAL A 16 4.57 -16.96 -44.28
CA VAL A 16 5.13 -18.10 -43.53
C VAL A 16 6.45 -17.69 -42.86
N MET A 17 7.30 -16.94 -43.56
CA MET A 17 8.58 -16.49 -42.99
C MET A 17 8.37 -15.60 -41.76
N LEU A 18 7.38 -14.69 -41.78
CA LEU A 18 7.00 -13.86 -40.63
C LEU A 18 6.45 -14.66 -39.44
N TYR A 19 5.91 -15.86 -39.66
CA TYR A 19 5.43 -16.75 -38.60
C TYR A 19 6.58 -17.49 -37.89
N PHE A 20 7.71 -17.68 -38.58
CA PHE A 20 8.90 -18.35 -38.04
C PHE A 20 9.93 -17.38 -37.44
N PHE A 21 9.80 -16.08 -37.69
CA PHE A 21 10.56 -15.11 -36.91
C PHE A 21 9.93 -15.04 -35.52
N PRO A 22 10.62 -15.46 -34.45
CA PRO A 22 10.15 -15.15 -33.12
C PRO A 22 10.05 -13.64 -33.05
N VAL A 23 8.85 -13.13 -32.82
CA VAL A 23 8.69 -11.77 -32.32
C VAL A 23 9.46 -11.80 -31.01
N GLN A 24 10.69 -11.29 -31.04
CA GLN A 24 11.38 -10.88 -29.84
C GLN A 24 10.51 -9.76 -29.30
N THR A 25 9.52 -10.15 -28.49
CA THR A 25 8.95 -9.26 -27.51
C THR A 25 10.17 -8.72 -26.80
N ALA A 26 10.46 -7.43 -27.02
CA ALA A 26 11.49 -6.75 -26.27
C ALA A 26 11.24 -7.15 -24.82
N ALA A 27 12.17 -7.92 -24.24
CA ALA A 27 12.15 -8.23 -22.83
C ALA A 27 11.92 -6.87 -22.16
N ALA A 28 10.85 -6.77 -21.38
CA ALA A 28 10.55 -5.56 -20.62
C ALA A 28 11.89 -5.10 -20.04
N MET A 29 12.35 -3.92 -20.47
CA MET A 29 13.64 -3.37 -20.05
C MET A 29 13.74 -3.59 -18.54
N GLY A 30 14.75 -4.33 -18.11
CA GLY A 30 14.99 -4.57 -16.69
C GLY A 30 14.92 -3.23 -15.98
N ASN A 31 14.15 -3.19 -14.89
CA ASN A 31 13.95 -2.04 -14.02
C ASN A 31 15.28 -1.68 -13.31
N ASP A 32 16.30 -1.29 -14.06
CA ASP A 32 17.71 -1.16 -13.63
C ASP A 32 17.96 0.01 -12.66
N GLY A 33 16.89 0.57 -12.09
CA GLY A 33 16.95 1.66 -11.12
C GLY A 33 15.81 1.68 -10.11
N LEU A 34 14.86 0.73 -10.14
CA LEU A 34 13.77 0.66 -9.16
C LEU A 34 14.10 -0.37 -8.07
N ILE A 35 13.86 0.02 -6.83
CA ILE A 35 13.95 -0.81 -5.64
C ILE A 35 12.53 -1.11 -5.19
N ASP A 36 12.20 -2.39 -5.05
CA ASP A 36 10.95 -2.81 -4.43
C ASP A 36 11.08 -2.69 -2.90
N VAL A 37 10.38 -1.71 -2.34
CA VAL A 37 10.32 -1.46 -0.90
C VAL A 37 9.04 -2.06 -0.35
N GLN A 38 9.20 -3.05 0.53
CA GLN A 38 8.12 -3.64 1.31
C GLN A 38 7.88 -2.79 2.56
N VAL A 39 6.66 -2.30 2.70
CA VAL A 39 6.21 -1.53 3.85
C VAL A 39 5.24 -2.38 4.62
N GLN A 40 5.62 -2.81 5.82
CA GLN A 40 4.75 -3.50 6.75
C GLN A 40 4.07 -2.47 7.67
N ILE A 41 2.74 -2.55 7.75
CA ILE A 41 1.98 -1.90 8.82
C ILE A 41 1.88 -2.88 9.98
N HIS A 42 2.38 -2.49 11.13
CA HIS A 42 2.20 -3.23 12.37
C HIS A 42 1.19 -2.50 13.25
N ILE A 43 0.11 -3.18 13.66
CA ILE A 43 -0.91 -2.60 14.53
C ILE A 43 -0.73 -3.16 15.94
N GLU A 44 -0.41 -2.31 16.91
CA GLU A 44 -0.35 -2.71 18.31
C GLU A 44 -1.75 -2.82 18.90
N LYS A 45 -2.04 -3.95 19.57
CA LYS A 45 -3.36 -4.26 20.16
C LYS A 45 -4.49 -4.03 19.14
N PRO A 46 -4.55 -4.84 18.05
CA PRO A 46 -5.45 -4.60 16.92
C PRO A 46 -6.91 -4.44 17.35
N ASP A 47 -7.41 -5.30 18.25
CA ASP A 47 -8.79 -5.22 18.75
C ASP A 47 -9.12 -3.85 19.37
N TYR A 48 -8.18 -3.29 20.14
CA TYR A 48 -8.35 -1.99 20.79
C TYR A 48 -8.18 -0.84 19.80
N PHE A 49 -7.19 -0.94 18.91
CA PHE A 49 -6.90 0.07 17.89
C PHE A 49 -8.10 0.34 16.99
N TRP A 50 -8.76 -0.71 16.51
CA TRP A 50 -9.92 -0.58 15.62
C TRP A 50 -11.15 0.00 16.34
N GLN A 51 -11.31 -0.28 17.64
CA GLN A 51 -12.43 0.21 18.44
C GLN A 51 -12.26 1.65 18.93
N TYR A 52 -11.04 2.04 19.33
CA TYR A 52 -10.75 3.33 19.96
C TYR A 52 -9.62 4.09 19.26
N PRO A 53 -9.77 4.44 17.98
CA PRO A 53 -8.82 5.29 17.29
C PRO A 53 -9.03 6.77 17.66
N PHE A 54 -8.20 7.64 17.08
CA PHE A 54 -8.26 9.08 17.31
C PHE A 54 -9.68 9.63 17.06
N GLY A 55 -10.28 10.26 18.07
CA GLY A 55 -11.62 10.85 17.97
C GLY A 55 -12.77 9.96 18.48
N GLY A 56 -12.48 8.79 19.07
CA GLY A 56 -13.45 8.01 19.84
C GLY A 56 -14.49 7.26 19.02
N LYS A 57 -14.28 7.09 17.71
CA LYS A 57 -15.16 6.31 16.83
C LYS A 57 -14.43 5.10 16.27
N LYS A 58 -15.10 3.96 16.17
CA LYS A 58 -14.57 2.78 15.49
C LYS A 58 -14.12 3.10 14.05
N LEU A 59 -12.97 2.59 13.63
CA LEU A 59 -12.53 2.60 12.24
C LEU A 59 -12.87 1.26 11.57
N ASP A 60 -13.42 1.32 10.36
CA ASP A 60 -13.68 0.13 9.55
C ASP A 60 -12.53 -0.18 8.58
N ASN A 61 -11.74 0.83 8.22
CA ASN A 61 -10.57 0.68 7.36
C ASN A 61 -9.60 1.86 7.48
N LEU A 62 -8.42 1.67 6.88
CA LEU A 62 -7.39 2.67 6.67
C LEU A 62 -6.95 2.63 5.21
N LEU A 63 -6.52 3.77 4.67
CA LEU A 63 -5.96 3.85 3.32
C LEU A 63 -4.48 4.19 3.37
N ILE A 64 -3.66 3.40 2.67
CA ILE A 64 -2.22 3.62 2.54
C ILE A 64 -1.93 3.97 1.11
N SER A 65 -1.40 5.16 0.89
CA SER A 65 -1.16 5.71 -0.43
C SER A 65 0.30 6.12 -0.59
N GLY A 66 0.86 5.92 -1.77
CA GLY A 66 2.25 6.28 -2.06
C GLY A 66 2.67 5.83 -3.45
N MET A 67 3.57 6.58 -4.08
CA MET A 67 4.13 6.25 -5.40
C MET A 67 3.07 5.92 -6.47
N GLY A 68 1.91 6.60 -6.43
CA GLY A 68 0.79 6.36 -7.34
C GLY A 68 -0.04 5.10 -7.06
N LYS A 69 0.25 4.36 -5.99
CA LYS A 69 -0.55 3.21 -5.53
C LYS A 69 -1.34 3.56 -4.27
N SER A 70 -2.47 2.89 -4.08
CA SER A 70 -3.28 2.96 -2.87
C SER A 70 -3.74 1.57 -2.47
N TYR A 71 -3.74 1.31 -1.16
CA TYR A 71 -4.14 0.04 -0.55
C TYR A 71 -5.12 0.32 0.59
N THR A 72 -6.05 -0.60 0.82
CA THR A 72 -7.00 -0.53 1.92
C THR A 72 -6.67 -1.62 2.93
N VAL A 73 -6.49 -1.23 4.19
CA VAL A 73 -6.39 -2.14 5.34
C VAL A 73 -7.76 -2.16 6.01
N TYR A 74 -8.38 -3.33 6.11
CA TYR A 74 -9.70 -3.48 6.73
C TYR A 74 -9.59 -3.75 8.23
N ASP A 75 -10.68 -3.50 8.95
CA ASP A 75 -10.81 -3.87 10.35
C ASP A 75 -10.55 -5.38 10.57
N GLY A 76 -9.94 -5.70 11.70
CA GLY A 76 -9.50 -7.06 12.01
C GLY A 76 -8.16 -7.47 11.40
N SER A 77 -7.54 -6.66 10.52
CA SER A 77 -6.13 -6.86 10.18
C SER A 77 -5.25 -6.58 11.41
N ALA A 78 -4.27 -7.47 11.65
CA ALA A 78 -3.20 -7.28 12.63
C ALA A 78 -1.96 -6.62 12.02
N GLY A 79 -1.99 -6.36 10.71
CA GLY A 79 -0.89 -5.81 9.95
C GLY A 79 -0.78 -6.41 8.56
N ASP A 80 -0.54 -5.55 7.58
CA ASP A 80 -0.45 -5.91 6.16
C ASP A 80 0.89 -5.41 5.60
N THR A 81 1.40 -6.09 4.56
CA THR A 81 2.64 -5.69 3.87
C THR A 81 2.33 -5.27 2.44
N PHE A 82 2.88 -4.13 2.03
CA PHE A 82 2.63 -3.50 0.74
C PHE A 82 3.94 -3.22 0.00
N THR A 83 3.96 -3.41 -1.32
CA THR A 83 5.17 -3.22 -2.13
C THR A 83 5.08 -1.98 -3.01
N PHE A 84 6.02 -1.06 -2.80
CA PHE A 84 6.18 0.16 -3.58
C PHE A 84 7.49 0.10 -4.37
N ALA A 85 7.42 0.35 -5.68
CA ALA A 85 8.62 0.48 -6.51
C ALA A 85 9.13 1.93 -6.41
N VAL A 86 10.36 2.10 -5.95
CA VAL A 86 10.96 3.42 -5.69
C VAL A 86 12.31 3.52 -6.38
N PRO A 87 12.59 4.60 -7.13
CA PRO A 87 13.90 4.78 -7.72
C PRO A 87 15.02 4.89 -6.66
N LYS A 88 16.18 4.29 -6.92
CA LYS A 88 17.33 4.33 -6.03
C LYS A 88 17.78 5.78 -5.76
N GLY A 89 17.97 6.12 -4.49
CA GLY A 89 18.34 7.47 -4.04
C GLY A 89 17.18 8.46 -3.90
N TYR A 90 15.96 8.09 -4.28
CA TYR A 90 14.79 8.96 -4.19
C TYR A 90 14.12 8.88 -2.81
N THR A 91 13.10 9.71 -2.60
CA THR A 91 12.29 9.71 -1.38
C THR A 91 11.03 8.91 -1.58
N LEU A 92 10.82 7.89 -0.76
CA LEU A 92 9.52 7.24 -0.61
C LEU A 92 8.65 8.10 0.30
N ARG A 93 7.48 8.54 -0.20
CA ARG A 93 6.48 9.26 0.58
C ARG A 93 5.20 8.44 0.64
N LEU A 94 4.74 8.18 1.86
CA LEU A 94 3.55 7.39 2.16
C LEU A 94 2.56 8.27 2.92
N GLY A 95 1.29 8.18 2.61
CA GLY A 95 0.19 8.78 3.36
C GLY A 95 -0.68 7.67 3.93
N VAL A 96 -0.85 7.67 5.25
CA VAL A 96 -1.82 6.83 5.96
C VAL A 96 -3.03 7.70 6.28
N THR A 97 -4.15 7.40 5.62
CA THR A 97 -5.39 8.13 5.76
C THR A 97 -6.37 7.33 6.62
N PHE A 98 -6.92 8.01 7.61
CA PHE A 98 -7.95 7.54 8.52
C PHE A 98 -9.28 8.14 8.05
N PRO A 99 -10.12 7.39 7.31
CA PRO A 99 -11.40 7.90 6.86
C PRO A 99 -12.35 8.09 8.05
N ASP A 100 -12.92 9.28 8.19
CA ASP A 100 -14.04 9.56 9.10
C ASP A 100 -15.26 9.94 8.27
N SER A 101 -16.41 9.38 8.63
CA SER A 101 -17.68 9.62 7.94
C SER A 101 -18.26 11.01 8.21
N VAL A 102 -17.76 11.74 9.22
CA VAL A 102 -18.40 12.99 9.67
C VAL A 102 -17.50 14.23 9.61
N ASN A 103 -16.19 14.17 9.88
CA ASN A 103 -15.38 15.38 10.05
C ASN A 103 -13.94 15.32 9.51
N TYR A 104 -13.78 15.05 8.22
CA TYR A 104 -12.50 15.09 7.48
C TYR A 104 -11.59 13.87 7.71
N ASN A 105 -11.12 13.32 6.58
CA ASN A 105 -10.09 12.30 6.58
C ASN A 105 -8.80 12.88 7.17
N LYS A 106 -8.29 12.28 8.24
CA LYS A 106 -6.97 12.62 8.77
C LYS A 106 -5.93 11.84 7.98
N THR A 107 -4.96 12.52 7.35
CA THR A 107 -3.83 11.86 6.67
C THR A 107 -2.53 12.17 7.38
N ILE A 108 -1.78 11.13 7.75
CA ILE A 108 -0.44 11.22 8.32
C ILE A 108 0.56 10.83 7.23
N TYR A 109 1.54 11.70 6.97
CA TYR A 109 2.56 11.45 5.95
C TYR A 109 3.86 10.97 6.59
N PHE A 110 4.39 9.88 6.05
CA PHE A 110 5.70 9.33 6.36
C PHE A 110 6.62 9.51 5.14
N SER A 111 7.87 9.88 5.38
CA SER A 111 8.84 10.03 4.29
C SER A 111 10.17 9.39 4.65
N LYS A 112 10.65 8.50 3.79
CA LYS A 112 11.99 7.91 3.86
C LYS A 112 12.82 8.44 2.69
N ARG A 113 13.82 9.26 3.00
CA ARG A 113 14.73 9.85 2.02
C ARG A 113 15.85 8.88 1.67
N ASN A 114 16.41 9.04 0.46
CA ASN A 114 17.58 8.33 -0.02
C ASN A 114 17.42 6.80 0.10
N VAL A 115 16.36 6.26 -0.52
CA VAL A 115 16.09 4.82 -0.53
C VAL A 115 17.24 4.08 -1.21
N ALA A 116 17.88 3.20 -0.46
CA ALA A 116 18.95 2.32 -0.93
C ALA A 116 18.52 0.85 -0.85
N GLU A 117 19.32 -0.07 -1.38
CA GLU A 117 18.99 -1.51 -1.43
C GLU A 117 18.84 -2.14 -0.04
N LYS A 118 19.48 -1.55 0.98
CA LYS A 118 19.28 -1.94 2.37
C LYS A 118 17.91 -1.56 2.93
N ASP A 119 17.20 -0.62 2.30
CA ASP A 119 15.90 -0.10 2.74
C ASP A 119 14.73 -0.86 2.08
N HIS A 120 14.94 -2.11 1.65
CA HIS A 120 13.92 -2.96 1.02
C HIS A 120 12.76 -3.31 1.97
N PHE A 121 12.93 -3.14 3.28
CA PHE A 121 11.92 -3.41 4.28
C PHE A 121 11.79 -2.24 5.27
N LEU A 122 10.58 -1.70 5.39
CA LEU A 122 10.23 -0.60 6.29
C LEU A 122 8.99 -0.98 7.10
N VAL A 123 8.96 -0.57 8.37
CA VAL A 123 7.83 -0.83 9.26
C VAL A 123 7.22 0.48 9.73
N ILE A 124 5.90 0.58 9.66
CA ILE A 124 5.12 1.65 10.29
C ILE A 124 4.30 1.01 11.41
N THR A 125 4.55 1.43 12.63
CA THR A 125 3.79 0.97 13.80
C THR A 125 2.65 1.93 14.10
N LEU A 126 1.43 1.41 14.08
CA LEU A 126 0.22 2.12 14.47
C LEU A 126 -0.13 1.73 15.91
N LYS A 127 -0.25 2.74 16.76
CA LYS A 127 -0.62 2.59 18.17
C LYS A 127 -1.94 3.29 18.43
N ALA A 128 -2.80 2.64 19.20
CA ALA A 128 -3.97 3.31 19.75
C ALA A 128 -3.53 4.37 20.77
N PRO A 129 -4.30 5.46 20.97
CA PRO A 129 -4.07 6.37 22.08
C PRO A 129 -4.10 5.59 23.40
N GLU A 130 -3.29 6.02 24.37
CA GLU A 130 -3.33 5.45 25.71
C GLU A 130 -4.69 5.75 26.37
N TYR A 131 -5.14 4.82 27.21
CA TYR A 131 -6.31 5.05 28.06
C TYR A 131 -6.05 6.27 28.94
N GLN A 132 -6.93 7.28 28.87
CA GLN A 132 -6.91 8.39 29.81
C GLN A 132 -7.77 8.00 31.00
N ASP A 133 -7.17 8.00 32.21
CA ASP A 133 -7.93 7.77 33.44
C ASP A 133 -9.03 8.82 33.58
N VAL A 134 -10.26 8.35 33.78
CA VAL A 134 -11.37 9.24 34.08
C VAL A 134 -11.19 9.71 35.52
N LEU A 135 -10.80 10.98 35.68
CA LEU A 135 -10.77 11.63 36.98
C LEU A 135 -12.22 11.78 37.50
N PHE A 136 -12.64 10.83 38.33
CA PHE A 136 -13.90 10.92 39.05
C PHE A 136 -13.71 11.82 40.27
N GLN A 137 -14.38 12.97 40.26
CA GLN A 137 -14.57 13.79 41.45
C GLN A 137 -16.07 13.88 41.70
N ALA A 138 -16.54 13.15 42.71
CA ALA A 138 -17.93 13.18 43.16
C ALA A 138 -17.95 13.67 44.61
N PRO A 139 -17.67 14.98 44.85
CA PRO A 139 -17.49 15.51 46.20
C PRO A 139 -18.74 15.35 47.10
N ASP A 140 -19.92 15.16 46.49
CA ASP A 140 -21.20 14.99 47.18
C ASP A 140 -21.65 13.53 47.29
N PHE A 141 -20.84 12.55 46.88
CA PHE A 141 -21.21 11.13 46.89
C PHE A 141 -20.22 10.29 47.69
N ASP A 142 -20.72 9.52 48.65
CA ASP A 142 -19.93 8.53 49.39
C ASP A 142 -19.58 7.33 48.46
N GLU A 143 -18.31 7.20 48.10
CA GLU A 143 -17.81 6.09 47.28
C GLU A 143 -17.90 4.77 48.07
N LYS A 144 -18.80 3.86 47.65
CA LYS A 144 -18.80 2.47 48.12
C LYS A 144 -18.12 1.59 47.09
N THR A 145 -16.86 1.29 47.29
CA THR A 145 -16.15 0.25 46.54
C THR A 145 -16.83 -1.09 46.87
N VAL A 146 -17.59 -1.63 45.91
CA VAL A 146 -18.08 -3.02 46.00
C VAL A 146 -16.89 -3.91 45.66
N GLN A 147 -16.42 -4.69 46.63
CA GLN A 147 -15.40 -5.74 46.45
C GLN A 147 -15.96 -6.91 45.64
#